data_AF-A0A3C1CI90-F1
#
_entry.id   AF-A0A3C1CI90-F1
#
_cell.length_a   1.000
_cell.length_b   1.000
_cell.length_c   1.000
_cell.angle_alpha   90.00
_cell.angle_beta   90.00
_cell.angle_gamma   90.00
#
_symmetry.space_group_name_H-M   'P 1'
#
loop_
_entity.id
_entity.type
_entity.pdbx_description
1 polymer ?
#
loop_
_entity_poly.entity_id
_entity_poly.type
_entity_poly.pdbx_seq_one_letter_code
_entity_poly.pdbx_strand_id
1 'polypeptide(L)'
;MLFIEYDVHEDGLIELIALVNAVDEDGSDPDGEAWMAWRRTHDDAGLGCAAVSAADLAAMEGTEDPDELRAIVEAVVLADRAGKEQPR
;
A
#
# COMPACT_ATOMS: atom_id res chain seq x y z
N MET A 1 9.12 -2.80 -5.89
CA MET A 1 8.59 -1.72 -5.04
C MET A 1 7.88 -2.35 -3.83
N LEU A 2 7.68 -1.64 -2.71
CA LEU A 2 6.84 -2.15 -1.61
C LEU A 2 5.39 -1.70 -1.81
N PHE A 3 4.46 -2.61 -1.55
CA PHE A 3 3.04 -2.38 -1.64
C PHE A 3 2.33 -2.82 -0.36
N ILE A 4 1.26 -2.10 -0.03
CA ILE A 4 0.40 -2.37 1.12
C ILE A 4 -0.96 -2.77 0.58
N GLU A 5 -1.35 -4.02 0.82
CA GLU A 5 -2.70 -4.50 0.58
C GLU A 5 -3.52 -4.40 1.85
N TYR A 6 -4.71 -3.83 1.72
CA TYR A 6 -5.63 -3.63 2.83
C TYR A 6 -7.07 -3.91 2.39
N ASP A 7 -7.92 -4.28 3.34
CA ASP A 7 -9.35 -4.42 3.12
C ASP A 7 -10.11 -3.37 3.93
N VAL A 8 -11.23 -2.89 3.38
CA VAL A 8 -12.10 -1.95 4.08
C VAL A 8 -13.47 -2.57 4.24
N HIS A 9 -13.77 -2.84 5.50
CA HIS A 9 -15.01 -3.44 5.94
C HIS A 9 -16.18 -2.46 5.79
N GLU A 10 -17.41 -2.99 5.76
CA GLU A 10 -18.63 -2.17 5.61
C GLU A 10 -18.83 -1.16 6.76
N ASP A 11 -18.25 -1.44 7.93
CA ASP A 11 -18.27 -0.56 9.10
C ASP A 11 -17.17 0.51 9.08
N GLY A 12 -16.32 0.51 8.05
CA GLY A 12 -15.23 1.45 7.85
C GLY A 12 -13.92 1.05 8.53
N LEU A 13 -13.84 -0.13 9.15
CA LEU A 13 -12.56 -0.66 9.64
C LEU A 13 -11.64 -1.01 8.48
N ILE A 14 -10.36 -0.67 8.63
CA ILE A 14 -9.31 -0.98 7.66
C ILE A 14 -8.44 -2.08 8.26
N GLU A 15 -8.32 -3.18 7.53
CA GLU A 15 -7.49 -4.31 7.90
C GLU A 15 -6.28 -4.40 6.98
N LEU A 16 -5.08 -4.51 7.55
CA LEU A 16 -3.87 -4.79 6.78
C LEU A 16 -3.87 -6.26 6.37
N ILE A 17 -3.83 -6.54 5.07
CA ILE A 17 -3.85 -7.89 4.52
C ILE A 17 -2.44 -8.40 4.25
N ALA A 18 -1.63 -7.60 3.55
CA ALA A 18 -0.28 -7.99 3.18
C ALA A 18 0.65 -6.80 2.96
N LEU A 19 1.94 -7.04 3.18
CA LEU A 19 3.04 -6.22 2.68
C LEU A 19 3.70 -6.99 1.55
N VAL A 20 3.55 -6.50 0.32
CA VAL A 20 4.03 -7.18 -0.89
C VAL A 20 5.27 -6.46 -1.38
N ASN A 21 6.42 -7.10 -1.22
CA ASN A 21 7.64 -6.64 -1.87
C ASN A 21 7.70 -7.21 -3.29
N ALA A 22 7.49 -6.38 -4.30
CA ALA A 22 7.61 -6.77 -5.70
C ALA A 22 9.04 -6.57 -6.26
N VAL A 23 10.01 -6.24 -5.40
CA VAL A 23 11.42 -6.13 -5.81
C VAL A 23 12.06 -7.52 -5.78
N ASP A 24 12.64 -7.94 -6.90
CA ASP A 24 13.55 -9.09 -6.96
C ASP A 24 14.88 -8.78 -6.24
N GLU A 25 15.68 -9.81 -5.96
CA GLU A 25 16.96 -9.67 -5.21
C GLU A 25 17.95 -8.66 -5.82
N ASP A 26 17.80 -8.33 -7.10
CA ASP A 26 18.64 -7.39 -7.85
C ASP A 26 18.10 -5.95 -7.91
N GLY A 27 16.97 -5.67 -7.24
CA GLY A 27 16.33 -4.35 -7.28
C GLY A 27 15.34 -4.17 -8.43
N SER A 28 15.19 -5.17 -9.31
CA SER A 28 14.26 -5.16 -10.43
C SER A 28 12.83 -5.34 -9.95
N ASP A 29 11.89 -4.62 -10.59
CA ASP A 29 10.46 -4.80 -10.37
C ASP A 29 9.77 -4.98 -11.73
N PRO A 30 10.00 -6.13 -12.41
CA PRO A 30 9.59 -6.30 -13.80
C PRO A 30 8.07 -6.36 -13.95
N ASP A 31 7.36 -6.77 -12.89
CA ASP A 31 5.92 -7.01 -12.91
C ASP A 31 5.12 -6.03 -12.05
N GLY A 32 5.73 -5.25 -11.15
CA GLY A 32 5.00 -4.39 -10.20
C GLY A 32 4.26 -3.23 -10.86
N GLU A 33 4.82 -2.62 -11.92
CA GLU A 33 4.08 -1.61 -12.67
C GLU A 33 2.86 -2.19 -13.40
N ALA A 34 3.01 -3.39 -13.98
CA ALA A 34 1.92 -4.09 -14.65
C ALA A 34 0.84 -4.55 -13.66
N TRP A 35 1.26 -5.04 -12.49
CA TRP A 35 0.39 -5.42 -11.39
C TRP A 35 -0.39 -4.20 -10.85
N MET A 36 0.26 -3.05 -10.69
CA MET A 36 -0.41 -1.80 -10.31
C MET A 36 -1.40 -1.32 -11.36
N ALA A 37 -1.04 -1.41 -12.64
CA ALA A 37 -1.94 -1.06 -13.72
C ALA A 37 -3.20 -1.95 -13.71
N TRP A 38 -3.03 -3.26 -13.49
CA TRP A 38 -4.13 -4.20 -13.35
C TRP A 38 -4.98 -3.87 -12.11
N ARG A 39 -4.37 -3.68 -10.94
CA ARG A 39 -5.07 -3.46 -9.67
C ARG A 39 -5.88 -2.16 -9.64
N ARG A 40 -5.41 -1.09 -10.31
CA ARG A 40 -6.18 0.15 -10.47
C ARG A 40 -7.50 -0.04 -11.23
N THR A 41 -7.60 -1.09 -12.04
CA THR A 41 -8.79 -1.39 -12.85
C THR A 41 -9.62 -2.54 -12.30
N HIS A 42 -9.12 -3.24 -11.28
CA HIS A 42 -9.79 -4.37 -10.66
C HIS A 42 -10.38 -3.92 -9.33
N ASP A 43 -11.68 -3.64 -9.33
CA ASP A 43 -12.46 -3.39 -8.12
C ASP A 43 -12.81 -4.73 -7.48
N ASP A 44 -12.49 -4.88 -6.21
CA ASP A 44 -12.55 -6.16 -5.49
C ASP A 44 -13.20 -5.95 -4.10
N ALA A 45 -14.37 -5.31 -4.12
CA ALA A 45 -15.34 -5.26 -3.02
C ALA A 45 -14.80 -4.75 -1.66
N GLY A 46 -13.87 -3.80 -1.67
CA GLY A 46 -13.29 -3.21 -0.43
C GLY A 46 -11.77 -3.32 -0.38
N LEU A 47 -11.18 -4.22 -1.15
CA LEU A 47 -9.73 -4.40 -1.22
C LEU A 47 -9.04 -3.23 -1.92
N GLY A 48 -8.09 -2.63 -1.21
CA GLY A 48 -7.19 -1.60 -1.69
C GLY A 48 -5.75 -2.10 -1.77
N CYS A 49 -5.00 -1.50 -2.68
CA CYS A 49 -3.56 -1.66 -2.77
C CYS A 49 -2.93 -0.29 -2.98
N ALA A 50 -1.96 0.04 -2.14
CA ALA A 50 -1.22 1.30 -2.15
C ALA A 50 0.26 1.03 -2.43
N ALA A 51 0.83 1.77 -3.38
CA ALA A 51 2.28 1.80 -3.57
C ALA A 51 2.92 2.65 -2.48
N VAL A 52 3.94 2.12 -1.81
CA VAL A 52 4.71 2.86 -0.81
C VAL A 52 5.70 3.76 -1.54
N SER A 53 5.71 5.05 -1.21
CA SER A 53 6.68 5.98 -1.79
C SER A 53 8.10 5.66 -1.31
N ALA A 54 9.13 6.08 -2.06
CA ALA A 54 10.51 5.86 -1.63
C ALA A 54 10.83 6.54 -0.28
N ALA A 55 10.16 7.66 0.03
CA ALA A 55 10.31 8.35 1.29
C ALA A 55 9.68 7.57 2.45
N ASP A 56 8.46 7.06 2.26
CA ASP A 56 7.77 6.25 3.27
C ASP A 56 8.51 4.92 3.49
N LEU A 57 8.99 4.29 2.42
CA LEU A 57 9.78 3.06 2.50
C LEU A 57 11.05 3.28 3.34
N ALA A 58 11.80 4.35 3.08
CA ALA A 58 12.98 4.69 3.87
C ALA A 58 12.64 4.97 5.34
N ALA A 59 11.47 5.56 5.63
CA ALA A 59 11.00 5.76 6.99
C ALA A 59 10.66 4.43 7.68
N MET A 60 10.00 3.50 6.98
CA MET A 60 9.71 2.16 7.49
C MET A 60 10.98 1.36 7.79
N GLU A 61 11.98 1.42 6.90
CA GLU A 61 13.27 0.75 7.07
C GLU A 61 14.13 1.36 8.18
N GLY A 62 13.92 2.65 8.48
CA GLY A 62 14.69 3.40 9.47
C GLY A 62 14.18 3.31 10.90
N THR A 63 12.99 2.77 11.13
CA THR A 63 12.39 2.64 12.47
C THR A 63 12.46 1.21 13.00
N GLU A 64 12.74 1.09 14.30
CA GLU A 64 12.62 -0.16 15.05
C GLU A 64 11.40 -0.16 15.99
N ASP A 65 10.64 0.95 16.03
CA ASP A 65 9.46 1.11 16.86
C ASP A 65 8.21 0.56 16.12
N PRO A 66 7.55 -0.50 16.64
CA PRO A 66 6.36 -1.05 16.03
C PRO A 66 5.21 -0.05 15.90
N ASP A 67 5.09 0.90 16.83
CA ASP A 67 4.02 1.91 16.78
C ASP A 67 4.29 2.96 15.71
N GLU A 68 5.56 3.33 15.50
CA GLU A 68 5.95 4.23 14.41
C GLU A 68 5.77 3.56 13.04
N LEU A 69 6.19 2.29 12.91
CA LEU A 69 5.98 1.51 11.69
C LEU A 69 4.48 1.44 11.33
N ARG A 70 3.64 1.16 12.33
CA ARG A 70 2.18 1.14 12.17
C ARG A 70 1.63 2.50 11.72
N ALA A 71 2.08 3.59 12.33
CA ALA A 71 1.64 4.94 11.95
C ALA A 71 1.99 5.28 10.49
N ILE A 72 3.17 4.85 10.00
CA ILE A 72 3.57 5.03 8.59
C ILE A 72 2.65 4.24 7.66
N VAL A 73 2.39 2.97 7.97
CA VAL A 73 1.48 2.12 7.19
C VAL A 73 0.06 2.72 7.14
N GLU A 74 -0.47 3.14 8.29
CA GLU A 74 -1.78 3.80 8.38
C GLU A 74 -1.84 5.06 7.51
N ALA A 75 -0.81 5.90 7.56
CA ALA A 75 -0.75 7.12 6.76
C ALA A 75 -0.77 6.84 5.24
N VAL A 76 -0.02 5.82 4.79
CA VAL A 76 0.00 5.42 3.37
C VAL A 76 -1.39 4.96 2.91
N VAL A 77 -2.07 4.12 3.71
CA VAL A 77 -3.39 3.59 3.38
C VAL A 77 -4.45 4.71 3.33
N LEU A 78 -4.43 5.61 4.31
CA LEU A 78 -5.37 6.74 4.35
C LEU A 78 -5.15 7.70 3.16
N ALA A 79 -3.90 7.94 2.76
CA ALA A 79 -3.59 8.77 1.60
C ALA A 79 -4.11 8.16 0.29
N ASP A 80 -3.92 6.85 0.10
CA ASP A 80 -4.43 6.12 -1.07
C ASP A 80 -5.97 6.17 -1.14
N ARG A 81 -6.66 5.95 0.00
CA ARG A 81 -8.13 6.09 0.07
C ARG A 81 -8.59 7.50 -0.26
N ALA A 82 -7.97 8.52 0.32
CA ALA A 82 -8.31 9.92 0.06
C ALA A 82 -8.13 10.28 -1.43
N GLY A 83 -7.14 9.70 -2.11
CA GLY A 83 -6.94 9.86 -3.55
C GLY A 83 -8.02 9.20 -4.41
N LYS A 84 -8.60 8.09 -3.94
CA LYS A 84 -9.68 7.34 -4.63
C LYS A 84 -11.07 7.94 -4.41
N GLU A 85 -11.29 8.59 -3.27
CA GLU A 85 -12.58 9.21 -2.91
C GLU A 85 -12.77 10.63 -3.51
N GLN A 86 -11.71 11.24 -4.06
CA GLN A 86 -11.84 12.53 -4.74
C GLN A 86 -12.47 12.35 -6.14
N PRO A 87 -13.60 13.02 -6.45
CA PRO A 87 -14.18 12.97 -7.78
C PRO A 87 -13.22 13.61 -8.78
N ARG A 88 -12.87 12.86 -9.83
CA ARG A 88 -12.16 13.36 -11.02
C ARG A 88 -12.94 14.45 -11.74
#